data_AF-A0A939HXC1-F1
#
_entry.id   AF-A0A939HXC1-F1
#
_cell.length_a   1.000
_cell.length_b   1.000
_cell.length_c   1.000
_cell.angle_alpha   90.00
_cell.angle_beta   90.00
_cell.angle_gamma   90.00
#
_symmetry.space_group_name_H-M   'P 1'
#
loop_
_entity.id
_entity.type
_entity.pdbx_description
1 polymer ?
#
loop_
_entity_poly.entity_id
_entity_poly.type
_entity_poly.pdbx_seq_one_letter_code
_entity_poly.pdbx_strand_id
1 'polypeptide(L)' 'MTDYQILFSKKAKKDIEELTGQQKAKLQEILLVIATTPYAGKQLKGQLTGLYSYRLKTG' A
#
# COMPACT_ATOMS: atom_id res chain seq x y z
N MET A 1 -7.38 10.16 17.10
CA MET A 1 -7.77 9.83 15.71
C MET A 1 -7.72 8.33 15.58
N THR A 2 -8.74 7.71 14.99
CA THR A 2 -8.78 6.26 14.83
C THR A 2 -8.18 5.93 13.46
N ASP A 3 -7.05 5.23 13.46
CA ASP A 3 -6.39 4.81 12.22
C ASP A 3 -7.26 3.81 11.45
N TYR A 4 -7.14 3.81 10.13
CA TYR A 4 -7.79 2.83 9.28
C TYR A 4 -7.16 1.44 9.48
N GLN A 5 -8.02 0.41 9.55
CA GLN A 5 -7.55 -0.97 9.56
C GLN A 5 -7.08 -1.39 8.16
N ILE A 6 -5.84 -1.87 8.07
CA ILE A 6 -5.29 -2.42 6.84
C ILE A 6 -5.72 -3.88 6.67
N LEU A 7 -6.29 -4.20 5.51
CA LEU A 7 -6.64 -5.57 5.12
C LEU A 7 -5.96 -5.91 3.79
N PHE A 8 -5.44 -7.13 3.68
CA PHE A 8 -4.78 -7.62 2.47
C PHE A 8 -5.64 -8.66 1.75
N SER A 9 -5.78 -8.48 0.43
CA SER A 9 -6.34 -9.52 -0.43
C SER A 9 -5.40 -10.73 -0.50
N LYS A 10 -5.94 -11.89 -0.90
CA LYS A 10 -5.13 -13.11 -1.08
C LYS A 10 -3.98 -12.90 -2.07
N LYS A 11 -4.22 -12.13 -3.14
CA LYS A 11 -3.19 -11.79 -4.12
C LYS A 11 -2.11 -10.92 -3.51
N ALA A 12 -2.49 -9.87 -2.77
CA ALA A 12 -1.53 -8.98 -2.13
C ALA A 12 -0.63 -9.71 -1.12
N LYS A 13 -1.15 -10.69 -0.37
CA LYS A 13 -0.33 -11.51 0.54
C LYS A 13 0.78 -12.26 -0.19
N LYS A 14 0.47 -12.88 -1.34
CA LYS A 14 1.48 -13.55 -2.18
C LYS A 14 2.50 -12.57 -2.74
N ASP A 15 2.03 -11.45 -3.29
CA ASP A 15 2.92 -10.41 -3.84
C ASP A 15 3.87 -9.86 -2.75
N ILE A 16 3.45 -9.80 -1.48
CA ILE A 16 4.29 -9.38 -0.33
C ILE A 16 5.34 -10.44 0.01
N GLU A 17 5.03 -11.73 -0.09
CA GLU A 17 5.96 -12.81 0.21
C GLU A 17 7.19 -12.76 -0.70
N GLU A 18 6.99 -12.41 -1.98
CA GLU A 18 8.01 -12.25 -3.03
C GLU A 18 8.93 -11.03 -2.84
N LEU A 19 8.59 -10.09 -1.94
CA LEU A 19 9.42 -8.91 -1.70
C LEU A 19 10.72 -9.25 -0.95
N THR A 20 11.79 -8.54 -1.31
CA THR A 20 13.05 -8.55 -0.57
C THR A 20 12.90 -7.93 0.82
N GLY A 21 13.85 -8.17 1.73
CA GLY A 21 13.83 -7.58 3.07
C GLY A 21 13.74 -6.05 3.05
N GLN A 22 14.49 -5.38 2.18
CA GLN A 22 14.46 -3.92 2.02
C GLN A 22 13.10 -3.43 1.53
N GLN A 23 12.49 -4.15 0.58
CA GLN A 23 11.15 -3.83 0.09
C GLN A 23 10.08 -4.01 1.17
N LYS A 24 10.19 -5.05 2.01
CA LYS A 24 9.28 -5.28 3.14
C LYS A 24 9.37 -4.17 4.19
N ALA A 25 10.57 -3.72 4.52
CA ALA A 25 10.76 -2.58 5.42
C ALA A 25 10.10 -1.32 4.84
N LYS A 26 10.31 -1.04 3.55
CA LYS A 26 9.69 0.13 2.91
C LYS A 26 8.17 0.02 2.85
N LEU A 27 7.63 -1.19 2.62
CA LEU A 27 6.21 -1.43 2.65
C LEU A 27 5.62 -1.11 4.02
N GLN A 28 6.27 -1.52 5.13
CA GLN A 28 5.80 -1.21 6.48
C GLN A 28 5.67 0.30 6.72
N GLU A 29 6.65 1.10 6.29
CA GLU A 29 6.58 2.57 6.36
C GLU A 29 5.37 3.12 5.59
N ILE A 30 5.12 2.59 4.39
CA ILE A 30 3.99 3.00 3.55
C ILE A 30 2.65 2.65 4.20
N LEU A 31 2.53 1.48 4.83
CA LEU A 31 1.31 1.05 5.49
C LEU A 31 0.93 1.98 6.66
N LEU A 32 1.90 2.52 7.40
CA LEU A 32 1.66 3.52 8.44
C LEU A 32 1.08 4.82 7.87
N VAL A 33 1.59 5.25 6.71
CA VAL A 33 1.06 6.43 6.01
C VAL A 33 -0.36 6.17 5.50
N ILE A 34 -0.64 5.00 4.93
CA ILE A 34 -1.97 4.66 4.40
C ILE A 34 -2.99 4.49 5.53
N ALA A 35 -2.58 3.96 6.68
CA ALA A 35 -3.46 3.80 7.84
C ALA A 35 -3.96 5.15 8.39
N THR A 36 -3.14 6.21 8.29
CA THR A 36 -3.51 7.56 8.74
C THR A 36 -4.10 8.42 7.62
N THR A 37 -3.62 8.21 6.39
CA THR A 37 -3.96 9.01 5.20
C THR A 37 -4.22 8.10 4.00
N PRO A 38 -5.39 7.45 3.91
CA PRO A 38 -5.66 6.38 2.93
C PRO A 38 -5.61 6.85 1.46
N TYR A 39 -5.66 8.16 1.22
CA TYR A 39 -5.64 8.77 -0.12
C TYR A 39 -4.31 9.43 -0.49
N ALA A 40 -3.23 9.20 0.25
CA ALA A 40 -1.91 9.84 0.03
C ALA A 40 -1.23 9.46 -1.31
N GLY A 41 -1.84 8.57 -2.11
CA GLY A 41 -1.33 8.10 -3.40
C GLY A 41 -1.97 8.78 -4.61
N LYS A 42 -1.58 8.35 -5.81
CA LYS A 42 -2.19 8.79 -7.06
C LYS A 42 -3.53 8.08 -7.26
N GLN A 43 -4.59 8.86 -7.45
CA GLN A 43 -5.89 8.32 -7.85
C GLN A 43 -5.81 7.69 -9.24
N LEU A 44 -6.31 6.47 -9.37
CA LEU A 44 -6.37 5.74 -10.64
C LEU A 44 -7.61 6.12 -11.44
N LYS A 45 -7.54 5.95 -12.77
CA LYS A 45 -8.57 6.38 -13.72
C LYS A 45 -9.15 5.19 -14.50
N GLY A 46 -10.27 5.41 -15.19
CA GLY A 46 -10.92 4.40 -16.03
C GLY A 46 -11.59 3.31 -15.18
N GLN A 47 -11.38 2.04 -15.53
CA GLN A 47 -11.92 0.90 -14.78
C GLN A 47 -11.39 0.78 -13.34
N LEU A 48 -10.32 1.50 -13.00
CA LEU A 48 -9.72 1.52 -11.67
C LEU A 48 -10.15 2.74 -10.83
N THR A 49 -11.14 3.51 -11.30
CA THR A 49 -11.65 4.68 -10.57
C THR A 49 -12.14 4.26 -9.18
N GLY A 50 -11.74 5.03 -8.17
CA GLY A 50 -11.99 4.71 -6.75
C GLY A 50 -10.82 4.02 -6.05
N LEU A 51 -9.80 3.59 -6.80
CA LEU A 51 -8.55 3.03 -6.26
C LEU A 51 -7.42 4.07 -6.27
N TYR A 52 -6.47 3.87 -5.36
CA TYR A 52 -5.29 4.73 -5.19
C TYR A 52 -4.02 3.90 -5.28
N SER A 53 -2.95 4.48 -5.83
CA SER A 53 -1.63 3.85 -5.94
C SER A 53 -0.59 4.65 -5.16
N TYR A 54 0.04 3.99 -4.18
CA TYR A 54 1.20 4.51 -3.47
C TYR A 54 2.44 3.74 -3.90
N ARG A 55 3.48 4.44 -4.35
CA ARG A 55 4.64 3.79 -4.97
C ARG A 55 5.60 3.23 -3.92
N LEU A 56 5.87 1.93 -3.99
CA LEU A 56 7.00 1.30 -3.33
C LEU A 56 8.29 1.70 -4.06
N LYS A 57 9.02 2.70 -3.57
CA LYS A 57 10.35 3.07 -4.10
C LYS A 57 11.43 2.36 -3.29
N THR A 58 12.22 1.53 -3.94
CA THR A 58 13.51 1.06 -3.40
C THR A 58 14.56 2.11 -3.77
N GLY A 59 14.91 2.95 -2.79
CA GLY A 59 16.06 3.85 -2.89
C GLY A 59 17.35 3.10 -2.56
#